data_AF-A0AAN0ND32-F1
#
_entry.id   AF-A0AAN0ND32-F1
#
_cell.length_a   1.000
_cell.length_b   1.000
_cell.length_c   1.000
_cell.angle_alpha   90.00
_cell.angle_beta   90.00
_cell.angle_gamma   90.00
#
_symmetry.space_group_name_H-M   'P 1'
#
loop_
_entity.id
_entity.type
_entity.pdbx_description
1 polymer ?
#
loop_
_entity_poly.entity_id
_entity_poly.type
_entity_poly.pdbx_seq_one_letter_code
_entity_poly.pdbx_strand_id
1 'polypeptide(L)'
;MRKDLNHLLLTIGLKCIILDDYNLLSIITPTIDPREVIILISLSGETRKIVEATKIVKSRNVSIISITSFTHNVLARMSDINLYTASDSVATKNE
;
A
#
# COMPACT_ATOMS: atom_id res chain seq x y z
N MET A 1 -9.98 -8.46 -7.45
CA MET A 1 -8.61 -7.98 -7.14
C MET A 1 -8.11 -8.41 -5.76
N ARG A 2 -8.78 -8.06 -4.64
CA ARG A 2 -8.23 -8.33 -3.29
C ARG A 2 -8.11 -9.81 -2.93
N LYS A 3 -9.20 -10.59 -3.11
CA LYS A 3 -9.18 -12.03 -2.88
C LYS A 3 -8.20 -12.72 -3.82
N ASP A 4 -8.18 -12.30 -5.08
CA ASP A 4 -7.27 -12.84 -6.10
C ASP A 4 -5.80 -12.61 -5.75
N LEU A 5 -5.45 -11.42 -5.24
CA LEU A 5 -4.10 -11.12 -4.77
C LEU A 5 -3.70 -12.02 -3.58
N ASN A 6 -4.58 -12.18 -2.59
CA ASN A 6 -4.32 -13.07 -1.46
C ASN A 6 -4.10 -14.51 -1.94
N HIS A 7 -4.96 -15.01 -2.82
CA HIS A 7 -4.84 -16.36 -3.37
C HIS A 7 -3.55 -16.54 -4.18
N LEU A 8 -3.18 -15.55 -5.01
CA LEU A 8 -1.96 -15.60 -5.80
C LEU A 8 -0.71 -15.63 -4.90
N LEU A 9 -0.64 -14.73 -3.91
CA LEU A 9 0.46 -14.68 -2.95
C LEU A 9 0.58 -15.98 -2.15
N LEU A 10 -0.54 -16.52 -1.66
CA LEU A 10 -0.54 -17.79 -0.95
C LEU A 10 -0.11 -18.97 -1.84
N THR A 11 -0.48 -18.97 -3.13
CA THR A 11 -0.09 -20.02 -4.08
C THR A 11 1.42 -20.07 -4.30
N ILE A 12 2.10 -18.92 -4.21
CA ILE A 12 3.58 -18.85 -4.27
C ILE A 12 4.24 -18.92 -2.89
N GLY A 13 3.50 -19.29 -1.85
CA GLY A 13 4.01 -19.50 -0.49
C GLY A 13 4.18 -18.24 0.36
N LEU A 14 3.69 -17.09 -0.11
CA LEU A 14 3.72 -15.83 0.63
C LEU A 14 2.45 -15.64 1.46
N LYS A 15 2.62 -15.60 2.78
CA LYS A 15 1.53 -15.24 3.71
C LYS A 15 1.34 -13.73 3.69
N CYS A 16 0.09 -13.28 3.63
CA CYS A 16 -0.23 -11.86 3.65
C CYS A 16 -1.48 -11.56 4.48
N ILE A 17 -1.54 -10.33 4.98
CA ILE A 17 -2.70 -9.76 5.67
C ILE A 17 -3.21 -8.62 4.79
N ILE A 18 -4.49 -8.68 4.40
CA ILE A 18 -5.14 -7.61 3.65
C ILE A 18 -5.93 -6.76 4.65
N LEU A 19 -5.62 -5.47 4.70
CA LEU A 19 -6.32 -4.51 5.56
C LEU A 19 -7.36 -3.73 4.76
N ASP A 20 -8.64 -3.97 5.05
CA ASP A 20 -9.78 -3.32 4.39
C ASP A 20 -10.18 -2.01 5.05
N ASP A 21 -10.03 -1.94 6.37
CA ASP A 21 -10.34 -0.77 7.16
C ASP A 21 -9.08 0.08 7.41
N TYR A 22 -9.05 1.28 6.84
CA TYR A 22 -8.00 2.26 7.05
C TYR A 22 -7.82 2.68 8.51
N ASN A 23 -8.83 2.50 9.36
CA ASN A 23 -8.72 2.79 10.80
C ASN A 23 -7.78 1.81 11.51
N LEU A 24 -7.61 0.60 10.98
CA LEU A 24 -6.69 -0.38 11.55
C LEU A 24 -5.23 -0.07 11.21
N LEU A 25 -4.97 0.78 10.21
CA LEU A 25 -3.61 1.04 9.74
C LEU A 25 -2.70 1.59 10.85
N SER A 26 -3.19 2.51 11.68
CA SER A 26 -2.43 3.04 12.82
C SER A 26 -2.23 2.02 13.96
N ILE A 27 -3.07 0.99 14.03
CA ILE A 27 -2.99 -0.07 15.05
C ILE A 27 -1.99 -1.14 14.63
N ILE A 28 -1.98 -1.50 13.34
CA ILE A 28 -1.15 -2.58 12.79
C ILE A 28 0.25 -2.10 12.45
N THR A 29 0.43 -0.87 11.95
CA THR A 29 1.76 -0.38 11.54
C THR A 29 2.85 -0.40 12.61
N PRO A 30 2.56 -0.21 13.92
CA PRO A 30 3.54 -0.38 14.99
C PRO A 30 3.91 -1.84 15.29
N THR A 31 3.14 -2.82 14.79
CA THR A 31 3.36 -4.25 15.07
C THR A 31 4.11 -4.97 13.94
N ILE A 32 4.25 -4.36 12.77
CA ILE A 32 4.92 -4.96 11.59
C ILE A 32 6.41 -5.21 11.91
N ASP A 33 6.93 -6.39 11.61
CA ASP A 33 8.34 -6.72 11.84
C ASP A 33 9.24 -6.09 10.74
N PRO A 34 10.46 -5.61 11.05
CA PRO A 34 11.38 -5.08 10.04
C PRO A 34 11.73 -6.04 8.88
N ARG A 35 11.51 -7.36 9.06
CA ARG A 35 11.70 -8.38 8.02
C ARG A 35 10.48 -8.56 7.11
N GLU A 36 9.38 -7.89 7.42
CA GLU A 36 8.15 -7.90 6.62
C GLU A 36 8.15 -6.77 5.59
N VAL A 37 7.17 -6.84 4.68
CA VAL A 37 6.92 -5.81 3.67
C VAL A 37 5.50 -5.29 3.80
N ILE A 38 5.31 -3.98 3.69
CA ILE A 38 3.99 -3.37 3.56
C ILE A 38 3.76 -2.93 2.11
N ILE A 39 2.56 -3.20 1.60
CA ILE A 39 2.08 -2.67 0.32
C ILE A 39 1.00 -1.63 0.61
N LEU A 40 1.25 -0.38 0.24
CA LEU A 40 0.33 0.73 0.45
C LEU A 40 -0.24 1.17 -0.90
N ILE A 41 -1.56 1.09 -1.03
CA ILE A 41 -2.28 1.43 -2.27
C ILE A 41 -3.02 2.75 -2.06
N SER A 42 -2.68 3.76 -2.86
CA SER A 42 -3.34 5.08 -2.83
C SER A 42 -3.20 5.75 -4.19
N LEU A 43 -4.31 5.98 -4.89
CA LEU A 43 -4.25 6.58 -6.23
C LEU A 43 -3.53 7.93 -6.25
N SER A 44 -3.85 8.83 -5.31
CA SER A 44 -3.17 10.13 -5.20
C SER A 44 -1.82 10.05 -4.51
N GLY A 45 -1.59 9.04 -3.64
CA GLY A 45 -0.40 8.96 -2.79
C GLY A 45 -0.34 10.02 -1.68
N GLU A 46 -1.42 10.79 -1.50
CA GLU A 46 -1.52 11.92 -0.55
C GLU A 46 -2.49 11.67 0.59
N THR A 47 -3.12 10.49 0.65
CA THR A 47 -4.09 10.16 1.71
C THR A 47 -3.41 10.26 3.08
N ARG A 48 -3.82 11.25 3.90
CA ARG A 48 -3.18 11.58 5.19
C ARG A 48 -2.90 10.36 6.07
N LYS A 49 -3.88 9.47 6.27
CA LYS A 49 -3.70 8.26 7.08
C LYS A 49 -2.61 7.33 6.53
N ILE A 50 -2.51 7.20 5.20
CA ILE A 50 -1.48 6.39 4.54
C ILE A 50 -0.12 7.04 4.69
N VAL A 51 -0.03 8.37 4.53
CA VAL A 51 1.23 9.11 4.74
C VAL A 51 1.72 8.97 6.18
N GLU A 52 0.84 9.12 7.18
CA GLU A 52 1.22 8.93 8.59
C GLU A 52 1.67 7.49 8.89
N ALA A 53 0.95 6.50 8.37
CA ALA A 53 1.36 5.11 8.45
C ALA A 53 2.73 4.86 7.82
N THR A 54 2.99 5.46 6.66
CA THR A 54 4.28 5.33 5.95
C THR A 54 5.42 5.89 6.80
N LYS A 55 5.22 7.01 7.51
CA LYS A 55 6.22 7.55 8.45
C LYS A 55 6.55 6.57 9.57
N ILE A 56 5.53 5.97 10.18
CA ILE A 56 5.69 4.99 11.27
C ILE A 56 6.44 3.74 10.78
N VAL A 57 6.09 3.24 9.60
CA VAL A 57 6.72 2.06 9.02
C VAL A 57 8.18 2.35 8.63
N LYS A 58 8.44 3.50 7.99
CA LYS A 58 9.78 3.93 7.57
C LYS A 58 10.72 4.08 8.77
N SER A 59 10.25 4.64 9.88
CA SER A 59 11.07 4.81 11.10
C SER A 59 11.47 3.49 11.75
N ARG A 60 10.81 2.39 11.37
CA ARG A 60 11.06 1.03 11.87
C ARG A 60 11.85 0.17 10.88
N ASN A 61 12.37 0.76 9.80
CA ASN A 61 13.15 0.08 8.75
C ASN A 61 12.42 -1.09 8.08
N VAL A 62 11.09 -1.04 8.03
CA VAL A 62 10.27 -1.99 7.28
C VAL A 62 10.28 -1.59 5.81
N SER A 63 10.33 -2.58 4.91
CA SER A 63 10.29 -2.33 3.46
C SER A 63 8.90 -1.89 3.00
N ILE A 64 8.84 -0.84 2.16
CA ILE A 64 7.60 -0.23 1.69
C ILE A 64 7.51 -0.34 0.17
N ILE A 65 6.43 -0.93 -0.32
CA ILE A 65 6.02 -0.91 -1.72
C ILE A 65 4.80 0.01 -1.86
N SER A 66 4.86 1.00 -2.74
CA SER A 66 3.70 1.83 -3.07
C SER A 66 3.02 1.37 -4.35
N ILE A 67 1.70 1.53 -4.39
CA ILE A 67 0.89 1.48 -5.62
C ILE A 67 0.14 2.81 -5.76
N THR A 68 0.56 3.66 -6.70
CA THR A 68 0.03 5.01 -6.89
C THR A 68 -0.21 5.34 -8.36
N SER A 69 -0.85 6.47 -8.67
CA SER A 69 -0.79 7.04 -10.03
C SER A 69 0.63 7.52 -10.35
N PHE A 70 1.01 7.59 -11.62
CA PHE A 70 2.31 8.14 -12.02
C PHE A 70 2.36 9.67 -11.90
N THR A 71 2.48 10.13 -10.66
CA THR A 71 2.49 11.55 -10.26
C THR A 71 3.55 11.80 -9.19
N HIS A 72 3.89 13.07 -8.97
CA HIS A 72 4.69 13.44 -7.80
C HIS A 72 3.81 13.36 -6.54
N ASN A 73 4.05 12.35 -5.71
CA ASN A 73 3.31 12.18 -4.46
C ASN A 73 4.18 11.74 -3.27
N VAL A 74 3.68 12.01 -2.06
CA VAL A 74 4.41 11.73 -0.80
C VAL A 74 4.65 10.25 -0.59
N LEU A 75 3.66 9.38 -0.81
CA LEU A 75 3.80 7.94 -0.60
C LEU A 75 4.91 7.34 -1.47
N ALA A 76 4.92 7.63 -2.78
CA ALA A 76 5.93 7.13 -3.71
C ALA A 76 7.35 7.62 -3.38
N ARG A 77 7.48 8.87 -2.89
CA ARG A 77 8.78 9.40 -2.44
C ARG A 77 9.32 8.71 -1.19
N MET A 78 8.44 8.22 -0.33
CA MET A 78 8.81 7.56 0.92
C MET A 78 9.02 6.05 0.78
N SER A 79 8.56 5.47 -0.33
CA SER A 79 8.59 4.02 -0.54
C SER A 79 9.91 3.56 -1.15
N ASP A 80 10.27 2.30 -0.92
CA ASP A 80 11.51 1.72 -1.43
C ASP A 80 11.31 1.16 -2.85
N ILE A 81 10.09 0.70 -3.16
CA ILE A 81 9.68 0.29 -4.50
C ILE A 81 8.37 1.01 -4.85
N ASN A 82 8.30 1.53 -6.07
CA ASN A 82 7.13 2.22 -6.60
C ASN A 82 6.53 1.44 -7.76
N LEU A 83 5.28 1.05 -7.61
CA LEU A 83 4.45 0.51 -8.70
C LEU A 83 3.46 1.60 -9.10
N TYR A 84 3.45 1.92 -10.39
CA TYR A 84 2.57 2.96 -10.92
C TYR A 84 1.41 2.32 -11.67
N THR A 85 0.22 2.87 -11.42
CA THR A 85 -0.98 2.59 -12.18
C THR A 85 -1.13 3.65 -13.26
N ALA A 86 -1.36 3.21 -14.49
CA ALA A 86 -1.77 4.05 -15.59
C ALA A 86 -3.18 3.59 -15.99
N SER A 87 -4.09 4.53 -16.19
CA SER A 87 -5.41 4.25 -16.73
C SER A 87 -5.67 5.22 -17.86
N ASP A 88 -5.75 4.71 -19.09
CA ASP A 88 -6.05 5.51 -20.29
C ASP A 88 -7.53 5.94 -20.34
N SER A 89 -8.36 5.45 -19.41
CA SER A 89 -9.77 5.79 -19.33
C SER A 89 -10.23 5.78 -17.87
N VAL A 90 -10.72 6.92 -17.39
CA VAL A 90 -11.53 6.97 -16.16
C VAL A 90 -12.93 6.55 -16.58
N ALA A 91 -13.19 5.24 -16.59
CA ALA A 91 -14.56 4.75 -16.70
C ALA A 91 -15.26 5.03 -15.36
N THR A 92 -15.70 6.27 -15.15
CA THR A 92 -16.68 6.59 -14.12
C THR A 92 -17.97 5.92 -14.56
N LYS A 93 -18.23 4.73 -14.02
CA LYS A 93 -19.55 4.11 -14.12
C LYS A 93 -20.47 4.96 -13.24
N ASN A 94 -21.08 5.99 -13.83
CA ASN A 94 -22.17 6.74 -13.22
C ASN A 94 -23.36 5.79 -13.14
N GLU A 95 -23.61 5.25 -11.95
CA GLU A 95 -24.92 4.71 -11.56
C GLU A 95 -25.69 5.78 -10.81
#